data_AF-A0A842LQE1-F1
#
_entry.id   AF-A0A842LQE1-F1
#
_cell.length_a   1.000
_cell.length_b   1.000
_cell.length_c   1.000
_cell.angle_alpha   90.00
_cell.angle_beta   90.00
_cell.angle_gamma   90.00
#
_symmetry.space_group_name_H-M   'P 1'
#
loop_
_entity.id
_entity.type
_entity.pdbx_description
1 polymer ?
#
loop_
_entity_poly.entity_id
_entity_poly.type
_entity_poly.pdbx_seq_one_letter_code
_entity_poly.pdbx_strand_id
1 'polypeptide(L)'
;MKLFMIGFGQAGGKIVDLFVEYDKRTKQNAIVRALAINTAKADLLGLKHIPMEDRLLIGHSIVKGHGVGADNELGAKVAAEDIY
;
A
#
# COMPACT_ATOMS: atom_id res chain seq x y z
N MET A 1 -14.14 9.07 14.69
CA MET A 1 -13.89 7.63 14.42
C MET A 1 -12.39 7.44 14.28
N LYS A 2 -11.84 6.30 14.74
CA LYS A 2 -10.43 5.95 14.54
C LYS A 2 -10.34 4.89 13.43
N LEU A 3 -9.44 5.09 12.46
CA LEU A 3 -9.32 4.28 11.25
C LEU A 3 -7.91 3.71 11.14
N PHE A 4 -7.83 2.41 10.90
CA PHE A 4 -6.63 1.78 10.35
C PHE A 4 -6.85 1.55 8.86
N MET A 5 -6.00 2.12 8.02
CA MET A 5 -6.17 2.07 6.56
C MET A 5 -5.10 1.19 5.91
N ILE A 6 -5.50 0.36 4.95
CA ILE A 6 -4.60 -0.46 4.14
C ILE A 6 -4.86 -0.14 2.67
N GLY A 7 -3.88 0.48 2.02
CA GLY A 7 -3.91 0.77 0.59
C GLY A 7 -3.33 -0.41 -0.19
N PHE A 8 -4.15 -1.10 -0.97
CA PHE A 8 -3.72 -2.23 -1.78
C PHE A 8 -3.51 -1.82 -3.25
N GLY A 9 -2.37 -2.18 -3.82
CA GLY A 9 -1.97 -1.80 -5.17
C GLY A 9 -1.71 -0.30 -5.33
N GLN A 10 -1.45 0.14 -6.57
CA GLN A 10 -1.04 1.51 -6.85
C GLN A 10 -2.10 2.55 -6.45
N ALA A 11 -3.35 2.31 -6.86
CA ALA A 11 -4.45 3.24 -6.59
C ALA A 11 -4.78 3.30 -5.09
N GLY A 12 -4.90 2.13 -4.43
CA GLY A 12 -5.16 2.06 -3.00
C GLY A 12 -4.06 2.75 -2.19
N GLY A 13 -2.78 2.51 -2.53
CA GLY A 13 -1.64 3.18 -1.91
C GLY A 13 -1.73 4.70 -2.01
N LYS A 14 -1.97 5.26 -3.20
CA LYS A 14 -2.12 6.71 -3.41
C LYS A 14 -3.30 7.31 -2.66
N ILE A 15 -4.44 6.63 -2.63
CA ILE A 15 -5.64 7.10 -1.91
C ILE A 15 -5.36 7.18 -0.41
N VAL A 16 -4.79 6.12 0.17
CA VAL A 16 -4.46 6.10 1.60
C VAL A 16 -3.39 7.15 1.93
N ASP A 17 -2.40 7.34 1.06
CA ASP A 17 -1.36 8.37 1.23
C ASP A 17 -1.95 9.79 1.30
N LEU A 18 -2.92 10.11 0.43
CA LEU A 18 -3.67 11.36 0.46
C LEU A 18 -4.55 11.51 1.70
N PHE A 19 -5.14 10.42 2.20
CA PHE A 19 -5.89 10.44 3.45
C PHE A 19 -4.99 10.75 4.65
N VAL A 20 -3.77 10.20 4.69
CA VAL A 20 -2.78 10.51 5.73
C VAL A 20 -2.37 11.99 5.66
N GLU A 21 -2.15 12.53 4.47
CA GLU A 21 -1.90 13.96 4.28
C GLU A 21 -3.07 14.81 4.81
N TYR A 22 -4.29 14.47 4.42
CA TYR A 22 -5.50 15.19 4.79
C TYR A 22 -5.73 15.18 6.31
N ASP A 23 -5.59 14.01 6.95
CA ASP A 23 -5.75 13.86 8.40
C ASP A 23 -4.73 14.72 9.17
N LYS A 24 -3.47 14.72 8.72
CA LYS A 24 -2.40 15.58 9.27
C LYS A 24 -2.71 17.06 9.08
N ARG A 25 -3.11 17.47 7.87
CA ARG A 25 -3.41 18.89 7.54
C ARG A 25 -4.62 19.43 8.30
N THR A 26 -5.63 18.60 8.52
CA THR A 26 -6.88 19.00 9.21
C THR A 26 -6.85 18.74 10.71
N LYS A 27 -5.80 18.08 11.23
CA LYS A 27 -5.62 17.72 12.64
C LYS A 27 -6.80 16.90 13.20
N GLN A 28 -7.46 16.12 12.34
CA GLN A 28 -8.58 15.26 12.74
C GLN A 28 -8.12 14.10 13.63
N ASN A 29 -6.85 13.68 13.51
CA ASN A 29 -6.29 12.53 14.22
C ASN A 29 -7.18 11.28 14.06
N ALA A 30 -7.80 11.10 12.90
CA ALA A 30 -8.69 9.99 12.63
C ALA A 30 -7.90 8.73 12.26
N ILE A 31 -6.75 8.85 11.59
CA ILE A 31 -5.97 7.71 11.10
C ILE A 31 -4.98 7.29 12.16
N VAL A 32 -5.18 6.11 12.76
CA VAL A 32 -4.27 5.58 13.79
C VAL A 32 -3.03 4.93 13.19
N ARG A 33 -3.16 4.38 11.98
CA ARG A 33 -2.07 3.79 11.19
C ARG A 33 -2.49 3.70 9.73
N ALA A 34 -1.53 3.66 8.83
CA ALA A 34 -1.75 3.42 7.41
C ALA A 34 -0.69 2.46 6.89
N LEU A 35 -1.09 1.45 6.13
CA LEU A 35 -0.18 0.56 5.40
C LEU A 35 -0.39 0.72 3.89
N ALA A 36 0.66 0.53 3.12
CA ALA A 36 0.57 0.36 1.67
C ALA A 36 1.16 -1.00 1.27
N ILE A 37 0.40 -1.80 0.54
CA ILE A 37 0.81 -3.13 0.07
C ILE A 37 0.80 -3.12 -1.45
N ASN A 38 1.91 -3.48 -2.08
CA ASN A 38 2.00 -3.54 -3.54
C ASN A 38 3.05 -4.56 -3.99
N THR A 39 2.92 -5.01 -5.24
CA THR A 39 3.90 -5.86 -5.94
C THR A 39 4.90 -5.06 -6.75
N ALA A 40 4.64 -3.77 -6.99
CA ALA A 40 5.54 -2.85 -7.68
C ALA A 40 6.32 -1.99 -6.68
N LYS A 41 7.65 -2.14 -6.66
CA LYS A 41 8.54 -1.39 -5.75
C LYS A 41 8.53 0.11 -6.03
N ALA A 42 8.49 0.50 -7.31
CA ALA A 42 8.48 1.91 -7.72
C ALA A 42 7.23 2.65 -7.18
N ASP A 43 6.08 1.98 -7.17
CA ASP A 43 4.84 2.56 -6.63
C ASP A 43 4.94 2.85 -5.14
N LEU A 44 5.51 1.91 -4.36
CA LEU A 44 5.71 2.10 -2.93
C LEU A 44 6.70 3.24 -2.66
N LEU A 45 7.80 3.32 -3.40
CA LEU A 45 8.77 4.41 -3.26
C LEU A 45 8.16 5.77 -3.61
N GLY A 46 7.15 5.80 -4.50
CA GLY A 46 6.46 7.02 -4.91
C GLY A 46 5.52 7.63 -3.87
N LEU A 47 5.19 6.92 -2.78
CA LEU A 47 4.34 7.44 -1.71
C LEU A 47 5.09 8.48 -0.86
N LYS A 48 4.38 9.47 -0.31
CA LYS A 48 4.98 10.63 0.36
C LYS A 48 4.71 10.70 1.85
N HIS A 49 3.57 10.18 2.31
CA HIS A 49 3.05 10.43 3.66
C HIS A 49 2.96 9.18 4.54
N ILE A 50 2.81 7.99 3.94
CA ILE A 50 2.92 6.69 4.61
C ILE A 50 4.41 6.41 4.91
N PRO A 51 4.81 6.09 6.15
CA PRO A 51 6.19 5.78 6.51
C PRO A 51 6.76 4.59 5.73
N MET A 52 8.08 4.53 5.51
CA MET A 52 8.70 3.48 4.71
C MET A 52 8.52 2.08 5.31
N GLU A 53 8.58 1.98 6.63
CA GLU A 53 8.34 0.76 7.41
C GLU A 53 6.93 0.19 7.25
N ASP A 54 5.98 1.04 6.83
CA ASP A 54 4.57 0.70 6.62
C ASP A 54 4.26 0.48 5.11
N ARG A 55 5.29 0.38 4.26
CA ARG A 55 5.18 0.08 2.82
C ARG A 55 5.68 -1.32 2.52
N LEU A 56 4.76 -2.27 2.39
CA LEU A 56 5.07 -3.68 2.21
C LEU A 56 5.14 -4.04 0.72
N LEU A 57 6.31 -4.52 0.31
CA LEU A 57 6.51 -5.15 -0.99
C LEU A 57 6.21 -6.65 -0.87
N ILE A 58 5.25 -7.13 -1.65
CA ILE A 58 4.92 -8.56 -1.78
C ILE A 58 5.24 -9.07 -3.19
N GLY A 59 5.34 -10.39 -3.37
CA GLY A 59 5.57 -11.06 -4.64
C GLY A 59 6.97 -10.90 -5.19
N HIS A 60 7.96 -10.56 -4.36
CA HIS A 60 9.32 -10.30 -4.84
C HIS A 60 9.93 -11.52 -5.53
N SER A 61 9.67 -12.73 -5.02
CA SER A 61 10.10 -14.01 -5.59
C SER A 61 9.54 -14.26 -7.00
N ILE A 62 8.37 -13.69 -7.33
CA ILE A 62 7.64 -13.96 -8.58
C ILE A 62 7.85 -12.83 -9.59
N VAL A 63 7.59 -11.57 -9.19
CA VAL A 63 7.59 -10.42 -10.11
C VAL A 63 8.78 -9.48 -9.94
N LYS A 64 9.70 -9.78 -9.00
CA LYS A 64 10.94 -9.00 -8.76
C LYS A 64 10.69 -7.51 -8.55
N GLY A 65 9.53 -7.14 -8.00
CA GLY A 65 9.15 -5.75 -7.74
C GLY A 65 8.66 -4.94 -8.94
N HIS A 66 8.30 -5.57 -10.08
CA HIS A 66 7.78 -4.88 -11.27
C HIS A 66 6.26 -4.80 -11.32
N GLY A 67 5.57 -5.46 -10.38
CA GLY A 67 4.12 -5.56 -10.36
C GLY A 67 3.57 -6.75 -11.16
N VAL A 68 2.31 -7.08 -10.90
CA VAL A 68 1.56 -8.13 -11.63
C VAL A 68 0.83 -7.59 -12.88
N GLY A 69 0.97 -6.30 -13.18
CA GLY A 69 0.22 -5.64 -14.25
C GLY A 69 -1.28 -5.68 -13.96
N ALA A 70 -2.08 -6.10 -14.93
CA ALA A 70 -3.52 -6.26 -14.82
C ALA A 70 -3.93 -7.73 -14.54
N ASP A 71 -2.98 -8.61 -14.22
CA ASP A 71 -3.26 -10.00 -13.88
C ASP A 71 -3.73 -10.10 -12.43
N ASN A 72 -5.05 -10.11 -12.25
CA ASN A 72 -5.71 -10.19 -10.96
C ASN A 72 -5.57 -11.58 -10.30
N GLU A 73 -5.51 -12.66 -11.08
CA GLU A 73 -5.31 -14.01 -10.57
C GLU A 73 -3.91 -14.17 -9.99
N LEU A 74 -2.89 -13.71 -10.72
CA LEU A 74 -1.52 -13.66 -10.21
C LEU A 74 -1.41 -12.75 -8.99
N GLY A 75 -2.07 -11.59 -9.01
CA GLY A 75 -2.15 -10.69 -7.86
C GLY A 75 -2.73 -11.35 -6.61
N ALA A 76 -3.84 -12.08 -6.76
CA ALA A 76 -4.47 -12.82 -5.68
C ALA A 76 -3.57 -13.94 -5.15
N LYS A 77 -2.92 -14.70 -6.05
CA LYS A 77 -1.98 -15.76 -5.68
C LYS A 77 -0.79 -15.22 -4.88
N VAL A 78 -0.15 -14.16 -5.38
CA VAL A 78 0.97 -13.49 -4.71
C VAL A 78 0.58 -13.00 -3.32
N ALA A 79 -0.60 -12.36 -3.21
CA ALA A 79 -1.10 -11.90 -1.93
C ALA A 79 -1.33 -13.06 -0.95
N ALA A 80 -1.89 -14.18 -1.42
CA ALA A 80 -2.10 -15.36 -0.59
C ALA A 80 -0.77 -15.98 -0.13
N GLU A 81 0.24 -16.08 -0.98
CA GLU A 81 1.53 -16.70 -0.62
C GLU A 81 2.39 -15.88 0.35
N ASP A 82 2.32 -14.54 0.27
CA ASP A 82 3.17 -13.65 1.09
C ASP A 82 2.48 -13.12 2.36
N ILE A 83 1.15 -13.14 2.42
CA ILE A 83 0.38 -12.60 3.55
C ILE A 83 -0.25 -13.70 4.42
N TYR A 84 -0.56 -14.87 3.84
CA TYR A 84 -1.21 -15.98 4.54
C TYR A 84 -0.17 -16.99 5.04
#